data_AF-Q66TW1-F1
#
_entry.id   AF-Q66TW1-F1
#
_cell.length_a   1.000
_cell.length_b   1.000
_cell.length_c   1.000
_cell.angle_alpha   90.00
_cell.angle_beta   90.00
_cell.angle_gamma   90.00
#
_symmetry.space_group_name_H-M   'P 1'
#
loop_
_entity.id
_entity.type
_entity.pdbx_description
1 polymer ?
#
loop_
_entity_poly.entity_id
_entity_poly.type
_entity_poly.pdbx_seq_one_letter_code
_entity_poly.pdbx_strand_id
1 'polypeptide(L)'
;DIKSHLEILKTDQIFKMIIKISFFLLIIAIFQLITIAADTPEDEDLNYIRRIANKCKSLGKCPNVSVKKHPKLKHCYKKVVGGSGKENLIKYYYDARTKNCKGFQYKGKGGNKNKFNSMNECVTKCKEAISRYVRVLNKNLNLFK
;
A
#
# COMPACT_ATOMS: atom_id res chain seq x y z
N ASP A 1 14.59 38.23 49.52
CA ASP A 1 15.12 36.96 50.03
C ASP A 1 15.53 36.08 48.84
N ILE A 2 16.76 35.56 48.85
CA ILE A 2 17.36 34.70 47.80
C ILE A 2 16.46 33.50 47.49
N LYS A 3 15.72 33.00 48.48
CA LYS A 3 14.74 31.92 48.31
C LYS A 3 13.65 32.26 47.28
N SER A 4 13.13 33.50 47.31
CA SER A 4 12.11 33.95 46.35
C SER A 4 12.63 34.07 44.91
N HIS A 5 13.88 34.53 44.73
CA HIS A 5 14.52 34.60 43.41
C HIS A 5 14.86 33.22 42.85
N LEU A 6 15.30 32.28 43.68
CA LEU A 6 15.53 30.89 43.29
C LEU A 6 14.23 30.20 42.84
N GLU A 7 13.10 30.45 43.52
CA GLU A 7 11.80 29.92 43.11
C GLU A 7 11.38 30.48 41.75
N ILE A 8 11.50 31.79 41.52
CA ILE A 8 11.21 32.41 40.21
C ILE A 8 12.07 31.80 39.09
N LEU A 9 13.38 31.65 39.32
CA LEU A 9 14.31 31.04 38.35
C LEU A 9 14.00 29.57 38.09
N LYS A 10 13.56 28.81 39.09
CA LYS A 10 13.07 27.44 38.91
C LYS A 10 11.80 27.42 38.05
N THR A 11 10.84 28.32 38.29
CA THR A 11 9.65 28.42 37.44
C THR A 11 9.99 28.75 35.99
N ASP A 12 10.96 29.62 35.73
CA ASP A 12 11.41 29.94 34.36
C ASP A 12 12.10 28.74 33.68
N GLN A 13 12.96 28.02 34.40
CA GLN A 13 13.59 26.81 33.86
C GLN A 13 12.58 25.70 33.58
N ILE A 14 11.61 25.49 34.48
CA ILE A 14 10.52 24.54 34.31
C ILE A 14 9.68 24.94 33.10
N PHE A 15 9.35 26.22 32.94
CA PHE A 15 8.58 26.71 31.80
C PHE A 15 9.30 26.48 30.45
N LYS A 16 10.61 26.77 30.38
CA LYS A 16 11.44 26.48 29.20
C LYS A 16 11.54 24.98 28.92
N MET A 17 11.57 24.14 29.94
CA MET A 17 11.57 22.69 29.83
C MET A 17 10.24 22.17 29.27
N ILE A 18 9.11 22.69 29.78
CA ILE A 18 7.76 22.34 29.31
C ILE A 18 7.56 22.72 27.84
N ILE A 19 8.03 23.90 27.41
CA ILE A 19 7.95 24.32 26.00
C ILE A 19 8.74 23.36 25.10
N LYS A 20 9.96 22.98 25.50
CA LYS A 20 10.78 22.02 24.73
C LYS A 20 10.14 20.64 24.66
N ILE A 21 9.58 20.14 25.76
CA ILE A 21 8.84 18.87 25.79
C ILE A 21 7.60 18.95 24.88
N SER A 22 6.84 20.04 24.96
CA SER A 22 5.63 20.24 24.15
C SER A 22 5.96 20.30 22.65
N PHE A 23 7.04 20.98 22.28
CA PHE A 23 7.54 21.03 20.90
C PHE A 23 8.02 19.66 20.42
N PHE A 24 8.73 18.90 21.26
CA PHE A 24 9.18 17.56 20.95
C PHE A 24 8.01 16.58 20.78
N LEU A 25 6.99 16.67 21.64
CA LEU A 25 5.76 15.88 21.52
C LEU A 25 4.96 16.25 20.28
N LEU A 26 4.93 17.53 19.88
CA LEU A 26 4.31 17.97 18.63
C LEU A 26 5.06 17.42 17.41
N ILE A 27 6.40 17.45 17.42
CA ILE A 27 7.23 16.85 16.36
C ILE A 27 6.99 15.34 16.26
N ILE A 28 6.94 14.63 17.39
CA ILE A 28 6.65 13.19 17.42
C ILE A 28 5.27 12.92 16.84
N ALA A 29 4.25 13.69 17.22
CA ALA A 29 2.90 13.54 16.68
C ALA A 29 2.85 13.77 15.16
N ILE A 30 3.57 14.80 14.67
CA ILE A 30 3.73 15.06 13.22
C ILE A 30 4.44 13.89 12.53
N PHE A 31 5.50 13.35 13.13
CA PHE A 31 6.23 12.22 12.57
C PHE A 31 5.37 10.95 12.50
N GLN A 32 4.59 10.67 13.55
CA GLN A 32 3.62 9.57 13.58
C GLN A 32 2.52 9.73 12.53
N LEU A 33 2.06 10.96 12.25
CA LEU A 33 1.12 11.22 11.17
C LEU A 33 1.73 11.01 9.78
N ILE A 34 3.01 11.38 9.60
CA ILE A 34 3.73 11.19 8.35
C ILE A 34 4.00 9.70 8.08
N THR A 35 4.38 8.91 9.09
CA THR A 35 4.64 7.47 8.91
C THR A 35 3.37 6.70 8.54
N ILE A 36 2.22 7.03 9.13
CA ILE A 36 0.92 6.43 8.75
C ILE A 36 0.60 6.67 7.26
N ALA A 37 1.05 7.78 6.68
CA ALA A 37 0.85 8.08 5.25
C ALA A 37 1.84 7.37 4.32
N ALA A 38 2.99 6.91 4.84
CA ALA A 38 4.07 6.29 4.06
C ALA A 38 3.95 4.76 3.94
N ASP A 39 3.28 4.10 4.88
CA ASP A 39 3.03 2.66 4.83
C ASP A 39 1.84 2.36 3.90
N THR A 40 2.10 2.23 2.60
CA THR A 40 1.08 1.78 1.66
C THR A 40 0.87 0.25 1.79
N PRO A 41 -0.35 -0.23 2.07
CA PRO A 41 -0.67 -1.66 2.09
C PRO A 41 -0.44 -2.39 0.74
N GLU A 42 -0.14 -1.65 -0.33
CA GLU A 42 0.17 -2.19 -1.67
C GLU A 42 1.42 -3.11 -1.67
N ASP A 43 2.35 -2.93 -0.72
CA ASP A 43 3.60 -3.68 -0.69
C ASP A 43 3.50 -5.05 0.00
N GLU A 44 2.61 -5.22 0.99
CA GLU A 44 2.61 -6.43 1.83
C GLU A 44 2.13 -7.68 1.06
N ASP A 45 1.01 -7.57 0.33
CA ASP A 45 0.47 -8.70 -0.46
C ASP A 45 1.39 -9.08 -1.61
N LEU A 46 1.96 -8.10 -2.31
CA LEU A 46 2.91 -8.36 -3.39
C LEU A 46 4.18 -9.02 -2.84
N ASN A 47 4.61 -8.63 -1.64
CA ASN A 47 5.73 -9.26 -0.94
C ASN A 47 5.40 -10.68 -0.50
N TYR A 48 4.22 -10.96 0.03
CA TYR A 48 3.78 -12.33 0.34
C TYR A 48 3.81 -13.21 -0.91
N ILE A 49 3.13 -12.78 -1.98
CA ILE A 49 3.08 -13.50 -3.26
C ILE A 49 4.49 -13.71 -3.82
N ARG A 50 5.36 -12.71 -3.70
CA ARG A 50 6.78 -12.81 -4.09
C ARG A 50 7.52 -13.89 -3.31
N ARG A 51 7.37 -13.93 -1.98
CA ARG A 51 8.02 -14.93 -1.11
C ARG A 51 7.59 -16.34 -1.48
N ILE A 52 6.28 -16.61 -1.56
CA ILE A 52 5.78 -17.96 -1.87
C ILE A 52 6.15 -18.42 -3.27
N ALA A 53 6.10 -17.54 -4.27
CA ALA A 53 6.48 -17.89 -5.63
C ALA A 53 7.99 -18.13 -5.78
N ASN A 54 8.84 -17.33 -5.12
CA ASN A 54 10.28 -17.57 -5.08
C ASN A 54 10.60 -18.91 -4.39
N LYS A 55 9.93 -19.23 -3.27
CA LYS A 55 10.03 -20.52 -2.59
C LYS A 55 9.59 -21.68 -3.49
N CYS A 56 8.47 -21.51 -4.20
CA CYS A 56 7.98 -22.55 -5.12
C CYS A 56 8.95 -22.78 -6.28
N LYS A 57 9.55 -21.70 -6.81
CA LYS A 57 10.58 -21.77 -7.84
C LYS A 57 11.87 -22.44 -7.34
N SER A 58 12.37 -22.05 -6.16
CA SER A 58 13.61 -22.61 -5.60
C SER A 58 13.51 -24.11 -5.30
N LEU A 59 12.30 -24.59 -4.99
CA LEU A 59 12.02 -26.01 -4.79
C LEU A 59 11.75 -26.79 -6.09
N GLY A 60 11.83 -26.15 -7.26
CA GLY A 60 11.49 -26.78 -8.55
C GLY A 60 10.00 -27.12 -8.72
N LYS A 61 9.13 -26.73 -7.78
CA LYS A 61 7.69 -27.04 -7.77
C LYS A 61 6.86 -26.09 -8.64
N CYS A 62 7.48 -25.01 -9.13
CA CYS A 62 6.86 -24.02 -10.01
C CYS A 62 7.86 -23.48 -11.07
N PRO A 63 8.29 -24.28 -12.06
CA PRO A 63 9.36 -23.90 -13.00
C PRO A 63 8.99 -22.71 -13.90
N ASN A 64 7.70 -22.48 -14.18
CA ASN A 64 7.23 -21.38 -15.03
C ASN A 64 6.67 -20.16 -14.26
N VAL A 65 6.91 -20.11 -12.95
CA VAL A 65 6.42 -19.01 -12.12
C VAL A 65 7.52 -18.01 -11.85
N SER A 66 7.40 -16.82 -12.43
CA SER A 66 8.33 -15.72 -12.18
C SER A 66 7.57 -14.54 -11.58
N VAL A 67 7.88 -14.18 -10.34
CA VAL A 67 7.21 -13.08 -9.62
C VAL A 67 7.34 -11.74 -10.35
N LYS A 68 8.51 -11.50 -10.95
CA LYS A 68 8.76 -10.30 -11.76
C LYS A 68 8.06 -10.36 -13.13
N LYS A 69 7.49 -11.52 -13.51
CA LYS A 69 7.03 -11.90 -14.85
C LYS A 69 5.82 -12.87 -14.78
N HIS A 70 4.82 -12.61 -13.93
CA HIS A 70 3.46 -13.01 -14.30
C HIS A 70 2.88 -11.83 -15.09
N PRO A 71 3.16 -11.70 -16.41
CA PRO A 71 2.86 -10.50 -17.19
C PRO A 71 1.37 -10.14 -17.13
N LYS A 72 0.52 -11.14 -16.88
CA LYS A 72 -0.93 -10.98 -16.72
C LYS A 72 -1.37 -10.28 -15.44
N LEU A 73 -0.54 -10.11 -14.39
CA LEU A 73 -1.00 -9.54 -13.11
C LEU A 73 -0.26 -8.28 -12.66
N LYS A 74 0.92 -7.96 -13.22
CA LYS A 74 1.69 -6.75 -12.86
C LYS A 74 0.87 -5.47 -12.95
N HIS A 75 -0.05 -5.39 -13.91
CA HIS A 75 -0.87 -4.20 -14.09
C HIS A 75 -1.89 -4.01 -12.96
N CYS A 76 -2.40 -5.08 -12.34
CA CYS A 76 -3.39 -5.00 -11.27
C CYS A 76 -2.87 -4.28 -10.02
N TYR A 77 -1.56 -4.29 -9.79
CA TYR A 77 -0.92 -3.63 -8.63
C TYR A 77 -0.42 -2.21 -8.95
N LYS A 78 -0.73 -1.66 -10.12
CA LYS A 78 -0.41 -0.27 -10.43
C LYS A 78 -1.45 0.65 -9.81
N LYS A 79 -0.99 1.77 -9.24
CA LYS A 79 -1.87 2.86 -8.77
C LYS A 79 -2.84 3.29 -9.88
N VAL A 80 -4.07 3.58 -9.51
CA VAL A 80 -5.07 4.12 -10.44
C VAL A 80 -4.61 5.48 -10.98
N VAL A 81 -4.90 5.76 -12.26
CA VAL A 81 -4.55 7.04 -12.89
C VAL A 81 -5.76 7.55 -13.66
N GLY A 82 -6.35 8.66 -13.18
CA GLY A 82 -7.50 9.33 -13.80
C GLY A 82 -7.25 9.84 -15.22
N GLY A 83 -5.98 9.97 -15.62
CA GLY A 83 -5.61 10.42 -16.97
C GLY A 83 -5.88 11.91 -17.19
N SER A 84 -5.87 12.31 -18.45
CA SER A 84 -6.12 13.69 -18.89
C SER A 84 -7.18 13.73 -19.99
N GLY A 85 -7.69 14.92 -20.29
CA GLY A 85 -8.77 15.14 -21.27
C GLY A 85 -10.00 15.82 -20.66
N LYS A 86 -11.09 15.84 -21.43
CA LYS A 86 -12.36 16.51 -21.09
C LYS A 86 -13.51 15.52 -20.88
N GLU A 87 -13.26 14.22 -21.02
CA GLU A 87 -14.29 13.22 -20.84
C GLU A 87 -14.54 12.95 -19.35
N ASN A 88 -15.74 12.46 -19.05
CA ASN A 88 -16.13 12.02 -17.72
C ASN A 88 -16.57 10.55 -17.79
N LEU A 89 -15.59 9.64 -17.95
CA LEU A 89 -15.88 8.22 -18.07
C LEU A 89 -15.74 7.52 -16.72
N ILE A 90 -16.66 6.60 -16.40
CA ILE A 90 -16.47 5.65 -15.31
C ILE A 90 -15.71 4.44 -15.83
N LYS A 91 -14.60 4.13 -15.16
CA LYS A 91 -13.80 2.92 -15.38
C LYS A 91 -13.61 2.18 -14.07
N TYR A 92 -13.12 0.96 -14.14
CA TYR A 92 -12.90 0.11 -12.97
C TYR A 92 -11.41 -0.18 -12.82
N TYR A 93 -10.92 -0.28 -11.60
CA TYR A 93 -9.54 -0.66 -11.30
C TYR A 93 -9.51 -1.62 -10.12
N TYR A 94 -8.45 -2.42 -10.02
CA TYR A 94 -8.21 -3.28 -8.88
C TYR A 94 -7.49 -2.48 -7.79
N ASP A 95 -8.12 -2.35 -6.63
CA ASP A 95 -7.54 -1.79 -5.42
C ASP A 95 -6.87 -2.92 -4.64
N ALA A 96 -5.53 -2.98 -4.70
CA ALA A 96 -4.74 -4.01 -4.04
C ALA A 96 -4.88 -3.98 -2.52
N ARG A 97 -5.05 -2.80 -1.91
CA ARG A 97 -5.25 -2.67 -0.46
C ARG A 97 -6.54 -3.33 0.01
N THR A 98 -7.62 -3.19 -0.77
CA THR A 98 -8.92 -3.80 -0.41
C THR A 98 -9.18 -5.14 -1.09
N LYS A 99 -8.24 -5.62 -1.91
CA LYS A 99 -8.35 -6.85 -2.72
C LYS A 99 -9.64 -6.91 -3.56
N ASN A 100 -10.11 -5.76 -4.01
CA ASN A 100 -11.40 -5.60 -4.67
C ASN A 100 -11.33 -4.59 -5.82
N CYS A 101 -12.28 -4.71 -6.74
CA CYS A 101 -12.42 -3.78 -7.85
C CYS A 101 -13.31 -2.60 -7.46
N LYS A 102 -12.94 -1.40 -7.89
CA LYS A 102 -13.65 -0.15 -7.59
C LYS A 102 -13.80 0.70 -8.84
N GLY A 103 -14.86 1.50 -8.89
CA GLY A 103 -15.06 2.51 -9.92
C GLY A 103 -14.19 3.74 -9.67
N PHE A 104 -13.74 4.39 -10.75
CA PHE A 104 -13.06 5.68 -10.70
C PHE A 104 -13.36 6.51 -11.96
N GLN A 105 -13.18 7.82 -11.84
CA GLN A 105 -13.33 8.76 -12.94
C GLN A 105 -12.08 8.78 -13.83
N TYR A 106 -12.26 8.62 -15.13
CA TYR A 106 -11.21 8.65 -16.14
C TYR A 106 -11.50 9.73 -17.20
N LYS A 107 -10.50 10.55 -17.49
CA LYS A 107 -10.61 11.74 -18.34
C LYS A 107 -10.49 11.49 -19.86
N GLY A 108 -10.34 10.22 -20.27
CA GLY A 108 -10.32 9.79 -21.66
C GLY A 108 -8.94 9.44 -22.20
N LYS A 109 -7.86 10.10 -21.74
CA LYS A 109 -6.49 9.89 -22.28
C LYS A 109 -5.48 9.42 -21.24
N GLY A 110 -4.55 8.57 -21.68
CA GLY A 110 -3.41 8.10 -20.90
C GLY A 110 -3.76 7.13 -19.77
N GLY A 111 -3.08 7.29 -18.64
CA GLY A 111 -3.16 6.38 -17.50
C GLY A 111 -2.43 5.05 -17.75
N ASN A 112 -2.82 4.00 -17.03
CA ASN A 112 -2.19 2.69 -17.13
C ASN A 112 -3.22 1.56 -17.35
N LYS A 113 -2.74 0.30 -17.32
CA LYS A 113 -3.51 -0.91 -17.60
C LYS A 113 -4.37 -1.40 -16.41
N ASN A 114 -4.26 -0.80 -15.21
CA ASN A 114 -5.22 -1.02 -14.12
C ASN A 114 -6.49 -0.19 -14.36
N LYS A 115 -7.13 -0.43 -15.50
CA LYS A 115 -8.28 0.35 -15.98
C LYS A 115 -9.09 -0.54 -16.92
N PHE A 116 -10.31 -0.83 -16.52
CA PHE A 116 -11.21 -1.77 -17.17
C PHE A 116 -12.54 -1.10 -17.48
N ASN A 117 -13.22 -1.59 -18.52
CA ASN A 117 -14.48 -1.02 -18.97
C ASN A 117 -15.67 -1.47 -18.12
N SER A 118 -15.54 -2.60 -17.42
CA SER A 118 -16.59 -3.13 -16.54
C SER A 118 -16.03 -3.67 -15.23
N MET A 119 -16.89 -3.72 -14.20
CA MET A 119 -16.56 -4.35 -12.92
C MET A 119 -16.15 -5.81 -13.11
N ASN A 120 -16.91 -6.56 -13.93
CA ASN A 120 -16.65 -7.97 -14.20
C ASN A 120 -15.27 -8.18 -14.86
N GLU A 121 -14.92 -7.33 -15.83
CA GLU A 121 -13.61 -7.40 -16.47
C GLU A 121 -12.47 -7.23 -15.45
N CYS A 122 -12.60 -6.25 -14.54
CA CYS A 122 -11.63 -6.07 -13.46
C CYS A 122 -11.54 -7.30 -12.55
N VAL A 123 -12.70 -7.84 -12.13
CA VAL A 123 -12.76 -9.00 -11.22
C VAL A 123 -12.09 -10.22 -11.85
N THR A 124 -12.44 -10.56 -13.09
CA THR A 124 -11.87 -11.72 -13.78
C THR A 124 -10.37 -11.55 -14.06
N LYS A 125 -9.94 -10.37 -14.52
CA LYS A 125 -8.54 -10.11 -14.91
C LYS A 125 -7.60 -9.93 -13.73
N CYS A 126 -8.08 -9.40 -12.61
CA CYS A 126 -7.25 -9.13 -11.43
C CYS A 126 -7.64 -9.99 -10.24
N LYS A 127 -8.82 -9.79 -9.64
CA LYS A 127 -9.20 -10.46 -8.38
C LYS A 127 -9.11 -11.99 -8.49
N GLU A 128 -9.83 -12.58 -9.44
CA GLU A 128 -9.83 -14.03 -9.61
C GLU A 128 -8.50 -14.57 -10.12
N ALA A 129 -7.85 -13.86 -11.03
CA ALA A 129 -6.57 -14.30 -11.58
C ALA A 129 -5.47 -14.33 -10.50
N ILE A 130 -5.45 -13.34 -9.59
CA ILE A 130 -4.57 -13.33 -8.41
C ILE A 130 -4.93 -14.49 -7.49
N SER A 131 -6.21 -14.67 -7.13
CA SER A 131 -6.63 -15.79 -6.27
C SER A 131 -6.28 -17.15 -6.86
N ARG A 132 -6.46 -17.35 -8.17
CA ARG A 132 -6.04 -18.57 -8.88
C ARG A 132 -4.54 -18.79 -8.78
N TYR A 133 -3.75 -17.75 -9.03
CA TYR A 133 -2.30 -17.84 -8.96
C TYR A 133 -1.79 -18.18 -7.55
N VAL A 134 -2.33 -17.51 -6.51
CA VAL A 134 -2.01 -17.82 -5.11
C VAL A 134 -2.39 -19.24 -4.74
N ARG A 135 -3.57 -19.72 -5.15
CA ARG A 135 -4.01 -21.10 -4.91
C ARG A 135 -3.05 -22.13 -5.51
N VAL A 136 -2.58 -21.91 -6.74
CA VAL A 136 -1.62 -22.81 -7.40
C VAL A 136 -0.29 -22.86 -6.65
N LEU A 137 0.24 -21.69 -6.24
CA LEU A 137 1.47 -21.61 -5.46
C LEU A 137 1.35 -22.35 -4.13
N ASN A 138 0.25 -22.11 -3.43
CA ASN A 138 -0.05 -22.71 -2.15
C ASN A 138 -0.21 -24.23 -2.24
N LYS A 139 -0.90 -24.72 -3.28
CA LYS A 139 -1.05 -26.15 -3.58
C LYS A 139 0.32 -26.78 -3.86
N ASN A 140 1.12 -26.19 -4.73
CA ASN A 140 2.43 -26.76 -5.10
C ASN A 140 3.39 -26.77 -3.90
N LEU A 141 3.23 -25.85 -2.95
CA LEU A 141 4.03 -25.82 -1.72
C LEU A 141 3.46 -26.67 -0.57
N ASN A 142 2.27 -27.28 -0.74
CA ASN A 142 1.54 -27.97 0.33
C ASN A 142 1.33 -27.09 1.58
N LEU A 143 1.09 -25.78 1.41
CA LEU A 143 0.90 -24.84 2.53
C LEU A 143 -0.50 -24.90 3.15
N PHE A 144 -1.45 -25.52 2.47
CA PHE A 144 -2.81 -25.73 2.93
C PHE A 144 -3.10 -27.21 2.67
N LYS A 145 -3.03 -28.02 3.73
CA LYS A 145 -3.51 -29.39 3.76
C LYS A 145 -4.97 -29.38 4.20
#